data_AF-A0A6L4Z0I5-F1
#
_entry.id   AF-A0A6L4Z0I5-F1
#
_cell.length_a   1.000
_cell.length_b   1.000
_cell.length_c   1.000
_cell.angle_alpha   90.00
_cell.angle_beta   90.00
_cell.angle_gamma   90.00
#
_symmetry.space_group_name_H-M   'P 1'
#
loop_
_entity.id
_entity.type
_entity.pdbx_description
1 polymer ?
#
loop_
_entity_poly.entity_id
_entity_poly.type
_entity_poly.pdbx_seq_one_letter_code
_entity_poly.pdbx_strand_id
1 'polypeptide(L)'
;MKSKFIPAILTISLASFLFAGCDKEDETPENTNNNNAVNTFSYDDAFGVLVAVKSVSYTSVGGFEVPVEVNSGSAFFPTDAGAQTFSDAGTVSLEGKNLKRQSNNIYMYDDYLNPLTLSNITWNVSGNGSIPAFSKTVSRPLPTFSGYSSLPVSISKATGVSISLGSSVYAADSVIVMITSSNEAVLKSVAGGTGSVTFSSSDLSKLAASNVGSISISPYNLSDETIGGKKYYFVNESSYVKMFINITE
;
A
#
# COMPACT_ATOMS: atom_id res chain seq x y z
N MET A 1 -7.72 -30.44 27.56
CA MET A 1 -7.47 -29.01 27.77
C MET A 1 -7.70 -28.29 26.45
N LYS A 2 -8.78 -27.51 26.33
CA LYS A 2 -9.14 -26.77 25.11
C LYS A 2 -8.40 -25.43 25.12
N SER A 3 -7.40 -25.26 24.25
CA SER A 3 -6.78 -23.95 24.03
C SER A 3 -7.53 -23.22 22.93
N LYS A 4 -8.07 -22.04 23.26
CA LYS A 4 -8.80 -21.17 22.35
C LYS A 4 -7.79 -20.37 21.53
N PHE A 5 -7.74 -20.61 20.23
CA PHE A 5 -7.10 -19.69 19.28
C PHE A 5 -8.04 -18.49 19.06
N ILE A 6 -7.58 -17.29 19.42
CA ILE A 6 -8.24 -16.02 19.13
C ILE A 6 -7.45 -15.38 17.98
N PRO A 7 -8.04 -15.15 16.79
CA PRO A 7 -7.39 -14.34 15.78
C PRO A 7 -7.57 -12.85 16.15
N ALA A 8 -6.45 -12.17 16.40
CA ALA A 8 -6.43 -10.72 16.55
C ALA A 8 -6.62 -10.07 15.18
N ILE A 9 -7.80 -9.48 14.96
CA ILE A 9 -8.12 -8.63 13.82
C ILE A 9 -7.52 -7.25 14.13
N LEU A 10 -6.50 -6.85 13.36
CA LEU A 10 -5.93 -5.51 13.42
C LEU A 10 -6.71 -4.59 12.47
N THR A 11 -7.70 -3.91 13.03
CA THR A 11 -8.46 -2.84 12.35
C THR A 11 -7.58 -1.58 12.33
N ILE A 12 -7.07 -1.18 11.17
CA ILE A 12 -6.36 0.09 11.01
C ILE A 12 -7.42 1.19 10.89
N SER A 13 -7.72 1.85 12.01
CA SER A 13 -8.52 3.08 12.04
C SER A 13 -7.58 4.27 11.87
N LEU A 14 -7.70 4.96 10.73
CA LEU A 14 -6.97 6.18 10.43
C LEU A 14 -7.68 7.35 11.13
N ALA A 15 -7.29 7.64 12.38
CA ALA A 15 -7.83 8.75 13.15
C ALA A 15 -7.17 10.08 12.73
N SER A 16 -7.98 10.99 12.19
CA SER A 16 -7.64 12.37 11.86
C SER A 16 -7.63 13.24 13.13
N PHE A 17 -6.47 13.82 13.46
CA PHE A 17 -6.37 14.90 14.44
C PHE A 17 -6.50 16.25 13.72
N LEU A 18 -7.57 16.98 14.00
CA LEU A 18 -7.73 18.40 13.69
C LEU A 18 -7.13 19.21 14.85
N PHE A 19 -6.05 19.95 14.60
CA PHE A 19 -5.70 21.10 15.42
C PHE A 19 -6.13 22.37 14.69
N ALA A 20 -7.14 23.04 15.25
CA ALA A 20 -7.47 24.41 14.92
C ALA A 20 -6.44 25.34 15.57
N GLY A 21 -5.86 26.25 14.78
CA GLY A 21 -4.98 27.32 15.25
C GLY A 21 -4.68 28.30 14.14
N CYS A 22 -5.51 29.34 14.00
CA CYS A 22 -5.26 30.53 13.19
C CYS A 22 -4.50 31.59 14.02
N ASP A 23 -3.40 32.12 13.48
CA ASP A 23 -3.21 33.54 13.11
C ASP A 23 -1.72 33.92 13.05
N LYS A 24 -1.25 34.31 11.86
CA LYS A 24 -0.87 35.69 11.49
C LYS A 24 -0.29 35.72 10.07
N GLU A 25 -0.73 36.73 9.31
CA GLU A 25 -0.19 37.11 8.00
C GLU A 25 1.23 37.68 8.14
N ASP A 26 2.13 37.25 7.27
CA ASP A 26 3.36 37.98 6.91
C ASP A 26 3.74 37.60 5.47
N GLU A 27 3.71 38.56 4.55
CA GLU A 27 4.07 38.36 3.14
C GLU A 27 5.59 38.25 2.98
N THR A 28 6.07 37.12 2.43
CA THR A 28 7.42 36.98 1.84
C THR A 28 7.34 36.09 0.60
N PRO A 29 8.24 36.29 -0.39
CA PRO A 29 7.97 36.00 -1.80
C PRO A 29 7.86 34.50 -2.11
N GLU A 30 6.92 34.16 -3.01
CA GLU A 30 6.67 32.81 -3.50
C GLU A 30 7.93 32.19 -4.11
N ASN A 31 8.47 31.19 -3.42
CA ASN A 31 9.35 30.19 -4.02
C ASN A 31 8.44 29.08 -4.54
N THR A 32 8.28 28.98 -5.87
CA THR A 32 7.57 27.89 -6.53
C THR A 32 8.35 26.58 -6.37
N ASN A 33 8.30 26.00 -5.17
CA ASN A 33 8.55 24.59 -4.98
C ASN A 33 7.34 23.86 -5.58
N ASN A 34 7.57 23.11 -6.66
CA ASN A 34 6.66 22.06 -7.08
C ASN A 34 6.56 21.04 -5.94
N ASN A 35 5.71 21.32 -4.95
CA ASN A 35 5.29 20.35 -3.95
C ASN A 35 4.44 19.32 -4.68
N ASN A 36 5.08 18.24 -5.13
CA ASN A 36 4.36 17.01 -5.40
C ASN A 36 3.69 16.61 -4.08
N ALA A 37 2.39 16.87 -3.96
CA ALA A 37 1.64 16.56 -2.76
C ALA A 37 1.58 15.04 -2.57
N VAL A 38 1.66 14.58 -1.33
CA VAL A 38 1.38 13.18 -1.00
C VAL A 38 -0.09 12.93 -1.31
N ASN A 39 -0.37 12.01 -2.22
CA ASN A 39 -1.75 11.58 -2.48
C ASN A 39 -2.12 10.52 -1.46
N THR A 40 -2.39 10.93 -0.22
CA THR A 40 -2.96 10.03 0.78
C THR A 40 -4.37 9.66 0.32
N PHE A 41 -4.53 8.46 -0.23
CA PHE A 41 -5.81 7.96 -0.69
C PHE A 41 -6.87 8.09 0.42
N SER A 42 -7.93 8.87 0.15
CA SER A 42 -9.14 8.90 0.98
C SER A 42 -10.20 8.02 0.32
N TYR A 43 -10.93 7.27 1.14
CA TYR A 43 -12.00 6.37 0.72
C TYR A 43 -13.39 7.01 0.83
N ASP A 44 -13.48 8.28 1.24
CA ASP A 44 -14.73 8.91 1.67
C ASP A 44 -15.79 9.04 0.57
N ASP A 45 -15.38 9.12 -0.70
CA ASP A 45 -16.27 9.19 -1.87
C ASP A 45 -16.35 7.86 -2.67
N ALA A 46 -15.70 6.81 -2.18
CA ALA A 46 -15.58 5.54 -2.90
C ALA A 46 -16.82 4.66 -2.73
N PHE A 47 -17.35 4.16 -3.84
CA PHE A 47 -18.36 3.08 -3.91
C PHE A 47 -17.76 1.73 -4.29
N GLY A 48 -16.47 1.71 -4.60
CA GLY A 48 -15.69 0.49 -4.69
C GLY A 48 -14.21 0.83 -4.77
N VAL A 49 -13.40 -0.02 -4.15
CA VAL A 49 -11.95 0.07 -4.21
C VAL A 49 -11.44 -1.30 -4.60
N LEU A 50 -10.64 -1.34 -5.66
CA LEU A 50 -10.07 -2.55 -6.23
C LEU A 50 -8.55 -2.36 -6.25
N VAL A 51 -7.84 -3.25 -5.57
CA VAL A 51 -6.40 -3.13 -5.32
C VAL A 51 -5.67 -4.33 -5.91
N ALA A 52 -4.77 -4.08 -6.86
CA ALA A 52 -3.85 -5.07 -7.40
C ALA A 52 -2.47 -4.84 -6.80
N VAL A 53 -1.91 -5.86 -6.14
CA VAL A 53 -0.64 -5.75 -5.43
C VAL A 53 0.36 -6.76 -5.97
N LYS A 54 1.51 -6.27 -6.41
CA LYS A 54 2.71 -7.09 -6.65
C LYS A 54 3.62 -7.02 -5.43
N SER A 55 3.80 -8.13 -4.72
CA SER A 55 4.80 -8.21 -3.64
C SER A 55 6.09 -8.80 -4.18
N VAL A 56 7.22 -8.14 -3.94
CA VAL A 56 8.56 -8.55 -4.35
C VAL A 56 9.44 -8.70 -3.11
N SER A 57 9.91 -9.91 -2.89
CA SER A 57 10.96 -10.22 -1.91
C SER A 57 12.18 -10.76 -2.64
N TYR A 58 13.31 -10.91 -1.97
CA TYR A 58 14.52 -11.47 -2.58
C TYR A 58 15.04 -12.63 -1.74
N THR A 59 15.54 -13.65 -2.42
CA THR A 59 16.20 -14.81 -1.80
C THR A 59 17.60 -14.99 -2.39
N SER A 60 18.54 -15.50 -1.60
CA SER A 60 19.91 -15.75 -2.05
C SER A 60 20.04 -17.16 -2.60
N VAL A 61 20.42 -17.28 -3.87
CA VAL A 61 20.70 -18.55 -4.54
C VAL A 61 22.11 -18.49 -5.11
N GLY A 62 23.01 -19.31 -4.59
CA GLY A 62 24.41 -19.34 -5.04
C GLY A 62 25.16 -18.02 -4.84
N GLY A 63 24.76 -17.21 -3.84
CA GLY A 63 25.36 -15.90 -3.56
C GLY A 63 24.76 -14.73 -4.36
N PHE A 64 23.77 -14.98 -5.22
CA PHE A 64 23.05 -13.95 -5.96
C PHE A 64 21.65 -13.74 -5.39
N GLU A 65 21.21 -12.48 -5.27
CA GLU A 65 19.83 -12.16 -4.89
C GLU A 65 18.91 -12.33 -6.11
N VAL A 66 17.88 -13.15 -5.96
CA VAL A 66 16.87 -13.41 -6.98
C VAL A 66 15.51 -12.94 -6.47
N PRO A 67 14.75 -12.15 -7.25
CA PRO A 67 13.43 -11.71 -6.85
C PRO A 67 12.43 -12.87 -6.83
N VAL A 68 11.59 -12.90 -5.80
CA VAL A 68 10.43 -13.78 -5.66
C VAL A 68 9.20 -12.89 -5.65
N GLU A 69 8.38 -13.03 -6.68
CA GLU A 69 7.15 -12.25 -6.86
C GLU A 69 5.93 -13.05 -6.39
N VAL A 70 5.08 -12.41 -5.60
CA VAL A 70 3.76 -12.91 -5.21
C VAL A 70 2.74 -11.82 -5.51
N ASN A 71 1.82 -12.11 -6.42
CA ASN A 71 0.77 -11.18 -6.81
C ASN A 71 -0.52 -11.50 -6.05
N SER A 72 -1.22 -10.46 -5.61
CA SER A 72 -2.50 -10.57 -4.93
C SER A 72 -3.47 -9.51 -5.45
N GLY A 73 -4.75 -9.73 -5.17
CA GLY A 73 -5.82 -8.80 -5.50
C GLY A 73 -6.83 -8.76 -4.39
N SER A 74 -7.35 -7.58 -4.10
CA SER A 74 -8.46 -7.40 -3.18
C SER A 74 -9.45 -6.38 -3.71
N ALA A 75 -10.71 -6.51 -3.33
CA ALA A 75 -11.73 -5.53 -3.67
C ALA A 75 -12.78 -5.44 -2.55
N PHE A 76 -13.34 -4.26 -2.36
CA PHE A 76 -14.48 -4.06 -1.47
C PHE A 76 -15.37 -2.96 -2.02
N PHE A 77 -16.65 -3.04 -1.68
CA PHE A 77 -17.70 -2.20 -2.24
C PHE A 77 -18.55 -1.63 -1.10
N PRO A 78 -18.24 -0.42 -0.61
CA PRO A 78 -19.02 0.23 0.44
C PRO A 78 -20.51 0.28 0.11
N THR A 79 -21.35 0.08 1.13
CA THR A 79 -22.83 0.16 1.00
C THR A 79 -23.29 1.54 0.54
N ASP A 80 -22.63 2.58 1.06
CA ASP A 80 -22.70 3.98 0.65
C ASP A 80 -21.27 4.54 0.52
N ALA A 81 -21.11 5.71 -0.11
CA ALA A 81 -19.81 6.38 -0.23
C ALA A 81 -19.10 6.46 1.14
N GLY A 82 -17.88 5.94 1.22
CA GLY A 82 -17.09 5.98 2.44
C GLY A 82 -17.58 5.09 3.59
N ALA A 83 -18.57 4.22 3.38
CA ALA A 83 -19.08 3.34 4.43
C ALA A 83 -18.07 2.25 4.83
N GLN A 84 -18.11 1.85 6.11
CA GLN A 84 -17.28 0.77 6.67
C GLN A 84 -17.93 -0.63 6.54
N THR A 85 -19.14 -0.69 5.99
CA THR A 85 -19.87 -1.92 5.69
C THR A 85 -19.89 -2.14 4.19
N PHE A 86 -19.68 -3.39 3.77
CA PHE A 86 -19.51 -3.73 2.35
C PHE A 86 -20.69 -4.54 1.81
N SER A 87 -21.10 -4.19 0.60
CA SER A 87 -22.14 -4.87 -0.18
C SER A 87 -21.56 -6.03 -0.99
N ASP A 88 -22.41 -7.02 -1.25
CA ASP A 88 -22.12 -8.08 -2.21
C ASP A 88 -22.15 -7.52 -3.64
N ALA A 89 -21.04 -7.64 -4.36
CA ALA A 89 -20.87 -7.20 -5.74
C ALA A 89 -21.07 -8.33 -6.78
N GLY A 90 -21.48 -9.52 -6.32
CA GLY A 90 -21.50 -10.73 -7.13
C GLY A 90 -20.11 -11.35 -7.26
N THR A 91 -19.78 -11.85 -8.45
CA THR A 91 -18.44 -12.37 -8.77
C THR A 91 -17.50 -11.24 -9.12
N VAL A 92 -16.34 -11.22 -8.47
CA VAL A 92 -15.25 -10.27 -8.75
C VAL A 92 -14.03 -11.06 -9.20
N SER A 93 -13.40 -10.65 -10.30
CA SER A 93 -12.19 -11.29 -10.81
C SER A 93 -11.13 -10.26 -11.21
N LEU A 94 -9.87 -10.68 -11.09
CA LEU A 94 -8.69 -9.96 -11.55
C LEU A 94 -7.93 -10.87 -12.50
N GLU A 95 -7.61 -10.38 -13.70
CA GLU A 95 -6.87 -11.15 -14.72
C GLU A 95 -7.55 -12.50 -15.04
N GLY A 96 -8.89 -12.50 -15.06
CA GLY A 96 -9.69 -13.69 -15.29
C GLY A 96 -9.76 -14.68 -14.12
N LYS A 97 -9.11 -14.40 -12.99
CA LYS A 97 -9.14 -15.26 -11.80
C LYS A 97 -10.10 -14.70 -10.75
N ASN A 98 -11.03 -15.53 -10.31
CA ASN A 98 -12.05 -15.11 -9.34
C ASN A 98 -11.42 -14.88 -7.96
N LEU A 99 -11.79 -13.77 -7.34
CA LEU A 99 -11.51 -13.51 -5.94
C LEU A 99 -12.57 -14.20 -5.08
N LYS A 100 -12.17 -14.65 -3.90
CA LYS A 100 -13.04 -15.27 -2.92
C LYS A 100 -13.66 -14.20 -2.02
N ARG A 101 -14.99 -14.18 -1.96
CA ARG A 101 -15.74 -13.31 -1.05
C ARG A 101 -15.64 -13.84 0.38
N GLN A 102 -15.22 -12.96 1.29
CA GLN A 102 -15.18 -13.20 2.73
C GLN A 102 -16.56 -12.94 3.37
N SER A 103 -16.74 -13.30 4.64
CA SER A 103 -18.01 -13.12 5.35
C SER A 103 -18.43 -11.65 5.52
N ASN A 104 -17.47 -10.72 5.46
CA ASN A 104 -17.70 -9.28 5.50
C ASN A 104 -17.83 -8.64 4.11
N ASN A 105 -17.99 -9.42 3.04
CA ASN A 105 -18.07 -8.97 1.65
C ASN A 105 -16.81 -8.28 1.09
N ILE A 106 -15.66 -8.44 1.74
CA ILE A 106 -14.37 -8.17 1.10
C ILE A 106 -14.02 -9.34 0.17
N TYR A 107 -13.47 -9.04 -0.98
CA TYR A 107 -13.00 -10.02 -1.96
C TYR A 107 -11.48 -10.10 -1.88
N MET A 108 -10.93 -11.31 -1.80
CA MET A 108 -9.50 -11.53 -1.74
C MET A 108 -9.09 -12.67 -2.66
N TYR A 109 -7.94 -12.52 -3.32
CA TYR A 109 -7.31 -13.60 -4.03
C TYR A 109 -6.42 -14.41 -3.09
N ASP A 110 -6.75 -15.70 -2.87
CA ASP A 110 -6.04 -16.58 -1.93
C ASP A 110 -5.53 -17.90 -2.57
N ASP A 111 -5.57 -18.03 -3.90
CA ASP A 111 -5.10 -19.23 -4.61
C ASP A 111 -3.63 -19.10 -5.02
N TYR A 112 -2.76 -19.56 -4.12
CA TYR A 112 -1.30 -19.55 -4.32
C TYR A 112 -0.80 -20.59 -5.32
N LEU A 113 -1.61 -21.60 -5.67
CA LEU A 113 -1.23 -22.64 -6.65
C LEU A 113 -1.45 -22.18 -8.08
N ASN A 114 -2.27 -21.14 -8.27
CA ASN A 114 -2.55 -20.54 -9.56
C ASN A 114 -2.24 -19.03 -9.53
N PRO A 115 -1.00 -18.59 -9.28
CA PRO A 115 -0.68 -17.20 -8.98
C PRO A 115 -1.14 -16.21 -10.06
N LEU A 116 -1.60 -15.02 -9.65
CA LEU A 116 -1.96 -13.94 -10.57
C LEU A 116 -0.76 -13.49 -11.41
N THR A 117 -1.02 -13.08 -12.66
CA THR A 117 -0.03 -12.42 -13.52
C THR A 117 -0.54 -11.02 -13.84
N LEU A 118 0.04 -10.01 -13.21
CA LEU A 118 -0.40 -8.61 -13.35
C LEU A 118 0.27 -7.93 -14.55
N SER A 119 -0.01 -8.42 -15.76
CA SER A 119 0.51 -7.86 -17.00
C SER A 119 -0.43 -6.84 -17.66
N ASN A 120 -1.75 -7.01 -17.52
CA ASN A 120 -2.77 -6.14 -18.11
C ASN A 120 -3.94 -5.98 -17.13
N ILE A 121 -3.69 -5.32 -15.99
CA ILE A 121 -4.57 -5.33 -14.80
C ILE A 121 -6.02 -5.09 -15.18
N THR A 122 -6.78 -6.19 -15.28
CA THR A 122 -8.17 -6.18 -15.75
C THR A 122 -9.08 -6.73 -14.67
N TRP A 123 -9.97 -5.87 -14.20
CA TRP A 123 -11.00 -6.18 -13.22
C TRP A 123 -12.33 -6.49 -13.91
N ASN A 124 -13.02 -7.52 -13.44
CA ASN A 124 -14.39 -7.78 -13.82
C ASN A 124 -15.26 -7.92 -12.57
N VAL A 125 -16.40 -7.26 -12.57
CA VAL A 125 -17.41 -7.32 -11.52
C VAL A 125 -18.74 -7.69 -12.17
N SER A 126 -19.34 -8.80 -11.75
CA SER A 126 -20.60 -9.26 -12.34
C SER A 126 -21.80 -8.40 -11.97
N GLY A 127 -21.66 -7.58 -10.91
CA GLY A 127 -22.73 -6.79 -10.34
C GLY A 127 -23.67 -7.62 -9.47
N ASN A 128 -24.21 -6.98 -8.44
CA ASN A 128 -25.32 -7.48 -7.64
C ASN A 128 -25.98 -6.31 -6.88
N GLY A 129 -27.31 -6.33 -6.74
CA GLY A 129 -28.07 -5.27 -6.06
C GLY A 129 -27.81 -3.87 -6.64
N SER A 130 -27.22 -2.99 -5.83
CA SER A 130 -26.92 -1.60 -6.20
C SER A 130 -25.54 -1.41 -6.84
N ILE A 131 -24.78 -2.49 -7.05
CA ILE A 131 -23.46 -2.47 -7.69
C ILE A 131 -23.62 -2.89 -9.16
N PRO A 132 -23.33 -2.01 -10.13
CA PRO A 132 -23.40 -2.33 -11.54
C PRO A 132 -22.36 -3.37 -11.93
N ALA A 133 -22.66 -4.14 -12.98
CA ALA A 133 -21.67 -4.98 -13.63
C ALA A 133 -20.70 -4.12 -14.45
N PHE A 134 -19.41 -4.42 -14.44
CA PHE A 134 -18.43 -3.73 -15.26
C PHE A 134 -17.17 -4.56 -15.54
N SER A 135 -16.44 -4.16 -16.57
CA SER A 135 -15.11 -4.65 -16.89
C SER A 135 -14.18 -3.45 -17.10
N LYS A 136 -13.05 -3.42 -16.40
CA LYS A 136 -12.09 -2.32 -16.45
C LYS A 136 -10.67 -2.83 -16.55
N THR A 137 -10.01 -2.51 -17.66
CA THR A 137 -8.56 -2.60 -17.77
C THR A 137 -7.92 -1.29 -17.31
N VAL A 138 -7.08 -1.37 -16.30
CA VAL A 138 -6.32 -0.23 -15.76
C VAL A 138 -5.12 0.02 -16.67
N SER A 139 -5.08 1.18 -17.31
CA SER A 139 -4.02 1.54 -18.27
C SER A 139 -2.73 2.02 -17.60
N ARG A 140 -2.80 2.40 -16.32
CA ARG A 140 -1.62 2.81 -15.56
C ARG A 140 -0.74 1.58 -15.28
N PRO A 141 0.57 1.64 -15.55
CA PRO A 141 1.46 0.51 -15.26
C PRO A 141 1.57 0.29 -13.74
N LEU A 142 1.96 -0.93 -13.33
CA LEU A 142 2.38 -1.16 -11.95
C LEU A 142 3.58 -0.26 -11.61
N PRO A 143 3.55 0.46 -10.48
CA PRO A 143 4.71 1.19 -10.02
C PRO A 143 5.90 0.25 -9.77
N THR A 144 7.12 0.75 -9.85
CA THR A 144 8.31 -0.07 -9.58
C THR A 144 9.30 0.64 -8.67
N PHE A 145 10.13 -0.15 -7.99
CA PHE A 145 11.28 0.30 -7.22
C PHE A 145 12.51 -0.52 -7.59
N SER A 146 13.55 0.14 -8.11
CA SER A 146 14.81 -0.51 -8.51
C SER A 146 15.94 -0.38 -7.48
N GLY A 147 15.70 0.32 -6.37
CA GLY A 147 16.71 0.64 -5.37
C GLY A 147 16.92 -0.41 -4.28
N TYR A 148 16.40 -1.63 -4.45
CA TYR A 148 16.39 -2.69 -3.42
C TYR A 148 17.79 -2.98 -2.84
N SER A 149 18.80 -3.12 -3.69
CA SER A 149 20.17 -3.42 -3.27
C SER A 149 20.79 -2.30 -2.42
N SER A 150 20.34 -1.06 -2.60
CA SER A 150 20.81 0.10 -1.84
C SER A 150 20.14 0.27 -0.48
N LEU A 151 19.08 -0.49 -0.19
CA LEU A 151 18.42 -0.44 1.12
C LEU A 151 19.40 -0.88 2.22
N PRO A 152 19.43 -0.18 3.37
CA PRO A 152 20.37 -0.47 4.44
C PRO A 152 20.09 -1.86 5.02
N VAL A 153 21.16 -2.54 5.47
CA VAL A 153 21.08 -3.82 6.20
C VAL A 153 21.09 -3.62 7.72
N SER A 154 21.34 -2.39 8.19
CA SER A 154 21.33 -2.00 9.59
C SER A 154 20.79 -0.59 9.74
N ILE A 155 20.00 -0.36 10.79
CA ILE A 155 19.43 0.96 11.15
C ILE A 155 19.74 1.20 12.63
N SER A 156 20.29 2.36 12.96
CA SER A 156 20.41 2.80 14.36
C SER A 156 19.25 3.70 14.73
N LYS A 157 18.59 3.37 15.85
CA LYS A 157 17.52 4.20 16.41
C LYS A 157 18.06 5.54 16.89
N ALA A 158 19.28 5.60 17.43
CA ALA A 158 19.90 6.84 17.91
C ALA A 158 20.14 7.87 16.80
N THR A 159 20.59 7.42 15.62
CA THR A 159 20.93 8.34 14.51
C THR A 159 19.79 8.55 13.52
N GLY A 160 18.82 7.64 13.48
CA GLY A 160 17.84 7.62 12.38
C GLY A 160 18.41 6.99 11.11
N VAL A 161 17.61 7.01 10.05
CA VAL A 161 17.98 6.51 8.72
C VAL A 161 17.32 7.35 7.63
N SER A 162 18.02 7.54 6.51
CA SER A 162 17.47 8.11 5.29
C SER A 162 17.44 7.06 4.19
N ILE A 163 16.25 6.79 3.65
CA ILE A 163 16.02 5.86 2.56
C ILE A 163 15.96 6.64 1.25
N SER A 164 16.86 6.33 0.32
CA SER A 164 16.86 6.94 -1.02
C SER A 164 15.76 6.35 -1.89
N LEU A 165 14.98 7.21 -2.54
CA LEU A 165 13.92 6.85 -3.47
C LEU A 165 14.27 7.36 -4.88
N GLY A 166 14.22 8.68 -5.10
CA GLY A 166 14.74 9.34 -6.31
C GLY A 166 14.32 8.66 -7.62
N SER A 167 15.27 8.51 -8.54
CA SER A 167 15.04 7.84 -9.83
C SER A 167 14.82 6.33 -9.72
N SER A 168 14.91 5.75 -8.52
CA SER A 168 14.61 4.33 -8.32
C SER A 168 13.12 4.04 -8.27
N VAL A 169 12.25 5.04 -8.07
CA VAL A 169 10.79 4.90 -8.11
C VAL A 169 10.25 5.31 -9.49
N TYR A 170 9.38 4.50 -10.07
CA TYR A 170 8.73 4.79 -11.35
C TYR A 170 7.21 4.57 -11.29
N ALA A 171 6.48 5.40 -12.05
CA ALA A 171 5.02 5.36 -12.21
C ALA A 171 4.20 5.35 -10.91
N ALA A 172 4.70 5.97 -9.85
CA ALA A 172 4.01 6.10 -8.57
C ALA A 172 3.41 7.50 -8.41
N ASP A 173 2.21 7.59 -7.85
CA ASP A 173 1.68 8.86 -7.32
C ASP A 173 2.20 9.09 -5.91
N SER A 174 2.40 8.02 -5.15
CA SER A 174 2.90 8.07 -3.77
C SER A 174 3.65 6.80 -3.40
N VAL A 175 4.47 6.88 -2.35
CA VAL A 175 5.28 5.78 -1.83
C VAL A 175 5.06 5.69 -0.33
N ILE A 176 4.70 4.50 0.13
CA ILE A 176 4.69 4.17 1.56
C ILE A 176 6.04 3.53 1.87
N VAL A 177 6.80 4.13 2.79
CA VAL A 177 8.01 3.53 3.35
C VAL A 177 7.68 3.09 4.77
N MET A 178 7.89 1.81 5.06
CA MET A 178 7.63 1.23 6.37
C MET A 178 8.87 0.52 6.89
N ILE A 179 9.20 0.74 8.16
CA ILE A 179 10.24 0.01 8.88
C ILE A 179 9.54 -0.76 10.00
N THR A 180 9.78 -2.06 10.08
CA THR A 180 9.19 -2.90 11.12
C THR A 180 10.27 -3.60 11.92
N SER A 181 9.99 -3.81 13.21
CA SER A 181 10.82 -4.62 14.10
C SER A 181 9.93 -5.25 15.15
N SER A 182 10.04 -6.56 15.33
CA SER A 182 9.16 -7.33 16.22
C SER A 182 7.68 -7.11 15.85
N ASN A 183 6.88 -6.54 16.75
CA ASN A 183 5.45 -6.25 16.51
C ASN A 183 5.16 -4.76 16.26
N GLU A 184 6.20 -3.94 16.10
CA GLU A 184 6.09 -2.49 15.95
C GLU A 184 6.45 -2.09 14.51
N ALA A 185 5.77 -1.06 14.02
CA ALA A 185 5.99 -0.51 12.70
C ALA A 185 5.97 1.02 12.75
N VAL A 186 6.83 1.63 11.96
CA VAL A 186 6.83 3.06 11.71
C VAL A 186 6.72 3.25 10.21
N LEU A 187 5.87 4.19 9.78
CA LEU A 187 5.58 4.40 8.37
C LEU A 187 5.56 5.88 8.04
N LYS A 188 5.98 6.20 6.81
CA LYS A 188 5.86 7.52 6.21
C LYS A 188 5.37 7.36 4.78
N SER A 189 4.44 8.20 4.39
CA SER A 189 3.97 8.33 3.01
C SER A 189 4.54 9.59 2.40
N VAL A 190 5.10 9.47 1.20
CA VAL A 190 5.64 10.61 0.44
C VAL A 190 5.14 10.56 -1.00
N ALA A 191 5.27 11.66 -1.74
CA ALA A 191 4.89 11.68 -3.15
C ALA A 191 5.85 10.85 -4.02
N GLY A 192 5.36 10.33 -5.14
CA GLY A 192 6.11 9.42 -6.03
C GLY A 192 7.48 9.93 -6.52
N GLY A 193 7.63 11.24 -6.68
CA GLY A 193 8.88 11.88 -7.12
C GLY A 193 9.83 12.30 -5.98
N THR A 194 9.59 11.86 -4.75
CA THR A 194 10.40 12.26 -3.59
C THR A 194 11.81 11.66 -3.68
N GLY A 195 12.84 12.48 -3.41
CA GLY A 195 14.24 12.04 -3.46
C GLY A 195 14.62 11.04 -2.37
N SER A 196 14.18 11.27 -1.13
CA SER A 196 14.45 10.41 0.02
C SER A 196 13.40 10.55 1.12
N VAL A 197 13.35 9.56 2.01
CA VAL A 197 12.52 9.56 3.22
C VAL A 197 13.40 9.37 4.44
N THR A 198 13.38 10.33 5.35
CA THR A 198 14.14 10.27 6.60
C THR A 198 13.26 9.85 7.77
N PHE A 199 13.69 8.83 8.50
CA PHE A 199 13.18 8.46 9.81
C PHE A 199 14.17 8.95 10.87
N SER A 200 13.72 9.90 11.67
CA SER A 200 14.45 10.43 12.82
C SER A 200 14.51 9.41 13.96
N SER A 201 15.37 9.67 14.95
CA SER A 201 15.40 8.86 16.18
C SER A 201 14.06 8.84 16.91
N SER A 202 13.32 9.96 16.92
CA SER A 202 11.97 10.01 17.47
C SER A 202 10.98 9.12 16.72
N ASP A 203 11.08 9.04 15.39
CA ASP A 203 10.24 8.13 14.61
C ASP A 203 10.51 6.68 15.00
N LEU A 204 11.79 6.31 15.08
CA LEU A 204 12.25 4.94 15.35
C LEU A 204 12.13 4.52 16.83
N SER A 205 11.84 5.44 17.74
CA SER A 205 11.83 5.20 19.19
C SER A 205 10.91 4.07 19.64
N LYS A 206 9.83 3.83 18.88
CA LYS A 206 8.85 2.75 19.13
C LYS A 206 9.35 1.37 18.69
N LEU A 207 10.35 1.30 17.81
CA LEU A 207 10.89 0.02 17.35
C LEU A 207 11.78 -0.60 18.41
N ALA A 208 11.63 -1.91 18.63
CA ALA A 208 12.57 -2.69 19.41
C ALA A 208 13.87 -2.90 18.63
N ALA A 209 15.02 -2.90 19.32
CA ALA A 209 16.26 -3.41 18.73
C ALA A 209 16.11 -4.91 18.41
N SER A 210 16.59 -5.33 17.24
CA SER A 210 16.37 -6.68 16.72
C SER A 210 17.27 -6.98 15.53
N ASN A 211 17.61 -8.25 15.32
CA ASN A 211 18.29 -8.72 14.10
C ASN A 211 17.31 -9.20 13.01
N VAL A 212 15.99 -9.08 13.22
CA VAL A 212 14.95 -9.56 12.30
C VAL A 212 13.97 -8.47 11.89
N GLY A 213 14.44 -7.22 11.74
CA GLY A 213 13.63 -6.14 11.20
C GLY A 213 13.39 -6.25 9.69
N SER A 214 12.50 -5.41 9.16
CA SER A 214 12.31 -5.26 7.72
C SER A 214 12.06 -3.82 7.28
N ILE A 215 12.35 -3.55 6.01
CA ILE A 215 12.00 -2.31 5.32
C ILE A 215 11.09 -2.69 4.15
N SER A 216 9.95 -2.02 4.02
CA SER A 216 9.05 -2.11 2.88
C SER A 216 9.01 -0.79 2.15
N ILE A 217 9.20 -0.83 0.82
CA ILE A 217 9.00 0.29 -0.09
C ILE A 217 7.81 -0.06 -0.98
N SER A 218 6.68 0.62 -0.77
CA SER A 218 5.41 0.38 -1.46
C SER A 218 5.01 1.59 -2.31
N PRO A 219 5.57 1.76 -3.53
CA PRO A 219 5.02 2.70 -4.50
C PRO A 219 3.64 2.26 -4.98
N TYR A 220 2.70 3.20 -5.02
CA TYR A 220 1.36 2.98 -5.55
C TYR A 220 0.94 4.11 -6.50
N ASN A 221 0.06 3.78 -7.44
CA ASN A 221 -0.69 4.76 -8.22
C ASN A 221 -2.18 4.42 -8.20
N LEU A 222 -2.99 5.42 -8.49
CA LEU A 222 -4.43 5.27 -8.51
C LEU A 222 -5.04 5.83 -9.78
N SER A 223 -6.18 5.26 -10.14
CA SER A 223 -7.09 5.78 -11.16
C SER A 223 -8.51 5.57 -10.68
N ASP A 224 -9.42 6.43 -11.09
CA ASP A 224 -10.83 6.30 -10.78
C ASP A 224 -11.70 6.30 -12.04
N GLU A 225 -12.90 5.75 -11.90
CA GLU A 225 -13.92 5.77 -12.93
C GLU A 225 -15.31 5.87 -12.32
N THR A 226 -16.18 6.63 -12.97
CA THR A 226 -17.60 6.70 -12.59
C THR A 226 -18.40 5.71 -13.41
N ILE A 227 -18.99 4.72 -12.75
CA ILE A 227 -19.77 3.64 -13.37
C ILE A 227 -21.16 3.64 -12.72
N GLY A 228 -22.22 3.80 -13.52
CA GLY A 228 -23.58 3.89 -13.00
C GLY A 228 -23.79 5.04 -12.00
N GLY A 229 -23.05 6.14 -12.14
CA GLY A 229 -23.10 7.31 -11.25
C GLY A 229 -22.35 7.15 -9.92
N LYS A 230 -21.64 6.03 -9.73
CA LYS A 230 -20.83 5.73 -8.53
C LYS A 230 -19.34 5.74 -8.88
N LYS A 231 -18.51 6.25 -7.98
CA LYS A 231 -17.05 6.36 -8.19
C LYS A 231 -16.34 5.10 -7.69
N TYR A 232 -15.51 4.53 -8.54
CA TYR A 232 -14.70 3.34 -8.27
C TYR A 232 -13.23 3.68 -8.38
N TYR A 233 -12.43 3.22 -7.43
CA TYR A 233 -10.98 3.40 -7.43
C TYR A 233 -10.27 2.11 -7.76
N PHE A 234 -9.25 2.22 -8.59
CA PHE A 234 -8.35 1.15 -8.99
C PHE A 234 -6.95 1.53 -8.55
N VAL A 235 -6.41 0.76 -7.61
CA VAL A 235 -5.10 0.98 -7.00
C VAL A 235 -4.14 -0.08 -7.49
N ASN A 236 -3.01 0.36 -8.03
CA ASN A 236 -1.90 -0.52 -8.39
C ASN A 236 -0.76 -0.25 -7.41
N GLU A 237 -0.35 -1.28 -6.67
CA GLU A 237 0.76 -1.21 -5.73
C GLU A 237 1.81 -2.26 -6.07
N SER A 238 3.08 -1.87 -5.97
CA SER A 238 4.17 -2.84 -5.86
C SER A 238 4.84 -2.65 -4.50
N SER A 239 5.06 -3.73 -3.75
CA SER A 239 5.69 -3.70 -2.44
C SER A 239 7.01 -4.45 -2.46
N TYR A 240 8.10 -3.78 -2.11
CA TYR A 240 9.45 -4.35 -2.10
C TYR A 240 9.94 -4.48 -0.67
N VAL A 241 10.15 -5.72 -0.22
CA VAL A 241 10.46 -6.00 1.19
C VAL A 241 11.88 -6.54 1.35
N LYS A 242 12.70 -5.81 2.10
CA LYS A 242 14.02 -6.28 2.57
C LYS A 242 13.90 -6.78 4.00
N MET A 243 14.17 -8.06 4.21
CA MET A 243 14.11 -8.72 5.51
C MET A 243 15.50 -8.81 6.17
N PHE A 244 15.52 -9.20 7.45
CA PHE A 244 16.74 -9.41 8.24
C PHE A 244 17.58 -8.15 8.39
N ILE A 245 16.91 -7.01 8.57
CA ILE A 245 17.56 -5.74 8.89
C ILE A 245 17.91 -5.72 10.37
N ASN A 246 19.16 -5.36 10.68
CA ASN A 246 19.62 -5.19 12.05
C ASN A 246 19.21 -3.81 12.60
N ILE A 247 18.23 -3.77 13.48
CA ILE A 247 17.82 -2.58 14.21
C ILE A 247 18.63 -2.50 15.51
N THR A 248 19.50 -1.50 15.61
CA THR A 248 20.30 -1.25 16.81
C THR A 248 19.74 -0.07 17.59
N GLU A 249 20.18 0.06 18.84
CA GLU A 249 19.98 1.30 19.59
C GLU A 249 20.58 2.52 18.87
#